data_AF-A0A388Q395-F1
#
_entry.id   AF-A0A388Q395-F1
#
_cell.length_a   1.000
_cell.length_b   1.000
_cell.length_c   1.000
_cell.angle_alpha   90.00
_cell.angle_beta   90.00
_cell.angle_gamma   90.00
#
_symmetry.space_group_name_H-M   'P 1'
#
loop_
_entity.id
_entity.type
_entity.pdbx_description
1 polymer ?
#
loop_
_entity_poly.entity_id
_entity_poly.type
_entity_poly.pdbx_seq_one_letter_code
_entity_poly.pdbx_strand_id
1 'polypeptide(L)'
;MQFDNYTLDVDSSVITRYGEQEGSKRGYNPQKRDRNSHHPLFAFVNDIRMVANCWNRSGNTSSSNNCIHFLEETFSILKNKKVGLFRADSGFCSEAILKFIEDKKIAYVMSCKLYANLQSSIYSIDKWQALGMGIWITEMEFKQGGWSKPRRIIIISNKKRSAKELPEKIDKSF
;
A
#
# COMPACT_ATOMS: atom_id res chain seq x y z
N MET A 1 9.91 30.36 -3.00
CA MET A 1 10.21 28.93 -3.17
C MET A 1 8.93 28.27 -3.65
N GLN A 2 8.94 27.62 -4.82
CA GLN A 2 7.80 26.86 -5.31
C GLN A 2 7.99 25.40 -4.86
N PHE A 3 7.12 24.91 -3.98
CA PHE A 3 7.16 23.52 -3.55
C PHE A 3 6.41 22.67 -4.58
N ASP A 4 7.16 22.10 -5.52
CA ASP A 4 6.58 21.33 -6.63
C ASP A 4 6.79 19.81 -6.49
N ASN A 5 7.29 19.34 -5.33
CA ASN A 5 7.61 17.92 -5.12
C ASN A 5 6.63 17.27 -4.14
N TYR A 6 5.53 16.75 -4.67
CA TYR A 6 4.42 16.20 -3.91
C TYR A 6 4.65 14.76 -3.44
N THR A 7 4.20 14.50 -2.22
CA THR A 7 3.97 13.16 -1.69
C THR A 7 2.53 12.78 -1.97
N LEU A 8 2.36 11.80 -2.88
CA LEU A 8 1.06 11.26 -3.26
C LEU A 8 0.77 10.01 -2.42
N ASP A 9 -0.27 10.10 -1.58
CA ASP A 9 -0.76 8.98 -0.79
C ASP A 9 -1.99 8.39 -1.45
N VAL A 10 -2.03 7.07 -1.60
CA VAL A 10 -3.19 6.36 -2.15
C VAL A 10 -3.71 5.35 -1.15
N ASP A 11 -5.01 5.42 -0.91
CA ASP A 11 -5.72 4.55 0.03
C ASP A 11 -7.09 4.15 -0.51
N SER A 12 -7.67 3.09 0.05
CA SER A 12 -9.01 2.62 -0.25
C SER A 12 -9.85 2.49 1.01
N SER A 13 -11.16 2.72 0.91
CA SER A 13 -12.07 2.50 2.03
C SER A 13 -13.18 1.52 1.66
N VAL A 14 -13.96 1.10 2.66
CA VAL A 14 -15.16 0.28 2.47
C VAL A 14 -16.33 1.00 3.13
N ILE A 15 -17.30 1.39 2.33
CA ILE A 15 -18.51 2.04 2.85
C ILE A 15 -19.68 1.07 2.71
N THR A 16 -20.12 0.53 3.85
CA THR A 16 -21.29 -0.34 3.90
C THR A 16 -22.55 0.46 3.61
N ARG A 17 -23.42 -0.05 2.73
CA ARG A 17 -24.69 0.60 2.40
C ARG A 17 -25.87 -0.21 2.92
N TYR A 18 -26.90 0.52 3.34
CA TYR A 18 -28.19 -0.03 3.75
C TYR A 18 -29.23 0.42 2.73
N GLY A 19 -30.02 -0.53 2.21
CA GLY A 19 -30.96 -0.29 1.12
C GLY A 19 -30.37 -0.51 -0.28
N GLU A 20 -31.08 -0.05 -1.30
CA GLU A 20 -30.77 -0.23 -2.72
C GLU A 20 -30.19 1.06 -3.29
N GLN A 21 -28.87 1.20 -3.21
CA GLN A 21 -28.16 2.35 -3.73
C GLN A 21 -27.46 1.97 -5.03
N GLU A 22 -27.54 2.84 -6.03
CA GLU A 22 -26.89 2.63 -7.32
C GLU A 22 -25.39 2.37 -7.12
N GLY A 23 -24.85 1.39 -7.86
CA GLY A 23 -23.45 1.02 -7.77
C GLY A 23 -23.05 0.25 -6.51
N SER A 24 -23.93 0.08 -5.51
CA SER A 24 -23.62 -0.74 -4.34
C SER A 24 -23.71 -2.23 -4.68
N LYS A 25 -22.59 -2.95 -4.56
CA LYS A 25 -22.52 -4.39 -4.89
C LYS A 25 -21.89 -5.16 -3.75
N ARG A 26 -22.20 -6.45 -3.66
CA ARG A 26 -21.58 -7.35 -2.68
C ARG A 26 -20.11 -7.56 -3.04
N GLY A 27 -19.22 -7.32 -2.09
CA GLY A 27 -17.83 -7.75 -2.17
C GLY A 27 -17.17 -7.66 -0.80
N TYR A 28 -15.86 -7.48 -0.76
CA TYR A 28 -15.09 -7.68 0.48
C TYR A 28 -15.41 -6.62 1.54
N ASN A 29 -16.19 -6.96 2.55
CA ASN A 29 -16.48 -6.08 3.68
C ASN A 29 -16.12 -6.76 5.00
N PRO A 30 -14.97 -6.43 5.63
CA PRO A 30 -14.50 -7.09 6.83
C PRO A 30 -15.39 -6.81 8.05
N GLN A 31 -16.08 -5.66 8.10
CA GLN A 31 -16.97 -5.30 9.20
C GLN A 31 -18.37 -5.91 9.05
N LYS A 32 -18.88 -6.03 7.82
CA LYS A 32 -20.23 -6.56 7.54
C LYS A 32 -20.24 -7.44 6.29
N ARG A 33 -19.91 -8.72 6.48
CA ARG A 33 -19.90 -9.74 5.42
C ARG A 33 -21.25 -9.77 4.67
N ASP A 34 -21.17 -10.01 3.36
CA ASP A 34 -22.30 -10.15 2.42
C ASP A 34 -23.21 -8.92 2.22
N ARG A 35 -22.82 -7.75 2.73
CA ARG A 35 -23.55 -6.51 2.49
C ARG A 35 -23.09 -5.79 1.23
N ASN A 36 -24.03 -5.11 0.58
CA ASN A 36 -23.71 -4.18 -0.49
C ASN A 36 -22.82 -3.07 0.05
N SER A 37 -21.76 -2.77 -0.69
CA SER A 37 -20.78 -1.76 -0.30
C SER A 37 -20.29 -0.99 -1.51
N HIS A 38 -19.64 0.13 -1.22
CA HIS A 38 -18.76 0.84 -2.14
C HIS A 38 -17.31 0.71 -1.66
N HIS A 39 -16.37 0.68 -2.61
CA HIS A 39 -14.93 0.64 -2.37
C HIS A 39 -14.24 1.86 -2.98
N PRO A 40 -14.44 3.06 -2.40
CA PRO A 40 -13.80 4.25 -2.93
C PRO A 40 -12.27 4.13 -2.92
N LEU A 41 -11.65 4.68 -3.94
CA LEU A 41 -10.21 4.98 -4.00
C LEU A 41 -10.01 6.46 -3.79
N PHE A 42 -8.98 6.81 -3.03
CA PHE A 42 -8.58 8.19 -2.80
C PHE A 42 -7.11 8.37 -3.12
N ALA A 43 -6.78 9.54 -3.66
CA ALA A 43 -5.42 10.01 -3.82
C ALA A 43 -5.29 11.37 -3.13
N PHE A 44 -4.33 11.50 -2.22
CA PHE A 44 -4.10 12.69 -1.43
C PHE A 44 -2.72 13.28 -1.71
N VAL A 45 -2.64 14.62 -1.77
CA VAL A 45 -1.36 15.34 -1.72
C VAL A 45 -1.11 15.72 -0.27
N ASN A 46 -0.26 14.96 0.40
CA ASN A 46 -0.05 15.09 1.85
C ASN A 46 0.50 16.47 2.25
N ASP A 47 1.36 17.04 1.41
CA ASP A 47 2.02 18.33 1.66
C ASP A 47 1.04 19.49 1.83
N ILE A 48 -0.11 19.42 1.15
CA ILE A 48 -1.15 20.46 1.16
C ILE A 48 -2.50 19.97 1.70
N ARG A 49 -2.55 18.74 2.24
CA ARG A 49 -3.77 18.09 2.79
C ARG A 49 -4.96 18.12 1.82
N MET A 50 -4.70 17.93 0.53
CA MET A 50 -5.71 18.01 -0.54
C MET A 50 -6.06 16.62 -1.08
N VAL A 51 -7.32 16.39 -1.43
CA VAL A 51 -7.73 15.24 -2.24
C VAL A 51 -7.47 15.56 -3.71
N ALA A 52 -6.53 14.86 -4.34
CA ALA A 52 -6.20 15.01 -5.76
C ALA A 52 -7.22 14.31 -6.66
N ASN A 53 -7.69 13.13 -6.26
CA ASN A 53 -8.66 12.35 -7.02
C ASN A 53 -9.46 11.40 -6.09
N CYS A 54 -10.68 11.06 -6.50
CA CYS A 54 -11.54 10.11 -5.81
C CYS A 54 -12.41 9.33 -6.81
N TRP A 55 -12.35 8.00 -6.76
CA TRP A 55 -13.27 7.14 -7.51
C TRP A 55 -14.17 6.38 -6.56
N ASN A 56 -15.48 6.61 -6.65
CA ASN A 56 -16.46 5.81 -5.90
C ASN A 56 -16.76 4.50 -6.66
N ARG A 57 -16.04 3.42 -6.33
CA ARG A 57 -16.22 2.13 -7.01
C ARG A 57 -17.28 1.26 -6.34
N SER A 58 -17.90 0.38 -7.12
CA SER A 58 -18.77 -0.67 -6.59
C SER A 58 -18.01 -1.67 -5.72
N GLY A 59 -18.69 -2.20 -4.70
CA GLY A 59 -18.15 -3.12 -3.69
C GLY A 59 -17.52 -4.42 -4.21
N ASN A 60 -17.75 -4.81 -5.46
CA ASN A 60 -17.18 -6.02 -6.05
C ASN A 60 -15.92 -5.77 -6.90
N THR A 61 -15.39 -4.54 -6.91
CA THR A 61 -14.35 -4.13 -7.86
C THR A 61 -12.97 -4.11 -7.18
N SER A 62 -12.18 -5.17 -7.37
CA SER A 62 -10.84 -5.30 -6.79
C SER A 62 -9.71 -5.50 -7.83
N SER A 63 -9.94 -5.18 -9.12
CA SER A 63 -8.93 -5.41 -10.16
C SER A 63 -7.79 -4.38 -10.10
N SER A 64 -6.56 -4.85 -10.33
CA SER A 64 -5.36 -4.02 -10.47
C SER A 64 -5.47 -3.03 -11.62
N ASN A 65 -6.10 -3.41 -12.74
CA ASN A 65 -6.27 -2.53 -13.90
C ASN A 65 -7.06 -1.26 -13.56
N ASN A 66 -8.11 -1.37 -12.73
CA ASN A 66 -8.87 -0.20 -12.30
C ASN A 66 -8.03 0.74 -11.42
N CYS A 67 -7.10 0.19 -10.64
CA CYS A 67 -6.17 1.01 -9.88
C CYS A 67 -5.17 1.74 -10.80
N ILE A 68 -4.67 1.07 -11.85
CA ILE A 68 -3.75 1.71 -12.81
C ILE A 68 -4.45 2.88 -13.50
N HIS A 69 -5.69 2.70 -13.99
CA HIS A 69 -6.43 3.79 -14.62
C HIS A 69 -6.71 4.96 -13.67
N PHE A 70 -7.04 4.66 -12.40
CA PHE A 70 -7.18 5.69 -11.36
C PHE A 70 -5.88 6.47 -11.16
N LEU A 71 -4.73 5.79 -11.13
CA LEU A 71 -3.43 6.44 -11.01
C LEU A 71 -3.10 7.26 -12.25
N GLU A 72 -3.33 6.75 -13.46
CA GLU A 72 -3.14 7.48 -14.72
C GLU A 72 -3.92 8.79 -14.73
N GLU A 73 -5.20 8.76 -14.37
CA GLU A 73 -6.02 9.96 -14.25
C GLU A 73 -5.49 10.90 -13.16
N THR A 74 -5.11 10.38 -12.00
CA THR A 74 -4.53 11.18 -10.90
C THR A 74 -3.26 11.91 -11.35
N PHE A 75 -2.36 11.23 -12.06
CA PHE A 75 -1.16 11.86 -12.62
C PHE A 75 -1.47 12.87 -13.71
N SER A 76 -2.55 12.67 -14.48
CA SER A 76 -3.04 13.64 -15.46
C SER A 76 -3.60 14.91 -14.80
N ILE A 77 -4.35 14.77 -13.69
CA ILE A 77 -4.83 15.91 -12.89
C ILE A 77 -3.64 16.70 -12.33
N LEU A 78 -2.59 16.01 -11.91
CA LEU A 78 -1.37 16.60 -11.35
C LEU A 78 -0.34 17.03 -12.40
N LYS A 79 -0.64 17.00 -13.71
CA LYS A 79 0.30 17.11 -14.85
C LYS A 79 1.44 18.15 -14.73
N ASN A 80 1.18 19.30 -14.11
CA ASN A 80 2.17 20.38 -13.95
C ASN A 80 2.93 20.35 -12.62
N LYS A 81 2.80 19.25 -11.86
CA LYS A 81 3.34 19.04 -10.53
C LYS A 81 4.16 17.77 -10.52
N LYS A 82 5.30 17.80 -9.84
CA LYS A 82 6.17 16.62 -9.73
C LYS A 82 5.73 15.81 -8.52
N VAL A 83 5.37 14.55 -8.74
CA VAL A 83 5.20 13.60 -7.64
C VAL A 83 6.57 13.02 -7.32
N GLY A 84 7.13 13.42 -6.18
CA GLY A 84 8.45 12.98 -5.73
C GLY A 84 8.43 11.67 -4.98
N LEU A 85 7.35 11.42 -4.24
CA LEU A 85 7.17 10.24 -3.41
C LEU A 85 5.75 9.71 -3.58
N PHE A 86 5.64 8.40 -3.82
CA PHE A 86 4.38 7.67 -3.83
C PHE A 86 4.29 6.80 -2.57
N ARG A 87 3.20 6.88 -1.82
CA ARG A 87 2.95 5.99 -0.68
C ARG A 87 1.60 5.30 -0.80
N ALA A 88 1.57 4.04 -0.43
CA ALA A 88 0.32 3.27 -0.41
C ALA A 88 0.40 2.09 0.55
N ASP A 89 -0.78 1.56 0.91
CA ASP A 89 -0.88 0.39 1.76
C ASP A 89 -0.62 -0.94 0.98
N SER A 90 -0.70 -2.06 1.70
CA SER A 90 -0.46 -3.39 1.16
C SER A 90 -1.53 -3.88 0.17
N GLY A 91 -2.67 -3.21 0.09
CA GLY A 91 -3.68 -3.40 -0.95
C GLY A 91 -3.20 -2.96 -2.34
N PHE A 92 -2.24 -2.02 -2.39
CA PHE A 92 -1.66 -1.50 -3.63
C PHE A 92 -0.30 -2.14 -3.99
N CYS A 93 0.25 -3.01 -3.13
CA CYS A 93 1.54 -3.66 -3.33
C CYS A 93 1.46 -4.85 -4.31
N SER A 94 1.05 -4.58 -5.56
CA SER A 94 1.02 -5.55 -6.66
C SER A 94 2.13 -5.30 -7.67
N GLU A 95 2.55 -6.34 -8.41
CA GLU A 95 3.58 -6.18 -9.46
C GLU A 95 3.21 -5.10 -10.49
N ALA A 96 1.95 -5.06 -10.92
CA ALA A 96 1.49 -4.10 -11.90
C ALA A 96 1.64 -2.65 -11.41
N ILE A 97 1.27 -2.37 -10.16
CA ILE A 97 1.38 -1.03 -9.57
C ILE A 97 2.83 -0.67 -9.30
N LEU A 98 3.61 -1.59 -8.72
CA LEU A 98 5.05 -1.38 -8.49
C LEU A 98 5.76 -1.04 -9.80
N LYS A 99 5.54 -1.84 -10.85
CA LYS A 99 6.12 -1.60 -12.17
C LYS A 99 5.67 -0.25 -12.74
N PHE A 100 4.39 0.09 -12.64
CA PHE A 100 3.86 1.36 -13.16
C PHE A 100 4.53 2.59 -12.50
N ILE A 101 4.71 2.56 -11.18
CA ILE A 101 5.38 3.65 -10.44
C ILE A 101 6.88 3.70 -10.78
N GLU A 102 7.54 2.54 -10.91
CA GLU A 102 8.94 2.42 -11.30
C GLU A 102 9.19 2.92 -12.73
N ASP A 103 8.32 2.60 -13.69
CA ASP A 103 8.40 3.06 -15.08
C ASP A 103 8.31 4.60 -15.16
N LYS A 104 7.56 5.23 -14.24
CA LYS A 104 7.49 6.69 -14.09
C LYS A 104 8.68 7.29 -13.34
N LYS A 105 9.62 6.47 -12.84
CA LYS A 105 10.81 6.88 -12.07
C LYS A 105 10.46 7.67 -10.79
N ILE A 106 9.36 7.30 -10.13
CA ILE A 106 8.92 7.92 -8.88
C ILE A 106 9.41 7.08 -7.71
N ALA A 107 9.98 7.73 -6.68
CA ALA A 107 10.35 7.02 -5.45
C ALA A 107 9.08 6.57 -4.71
N TYR A 108 9.11 5.41 -4.07
CA TYR A 108 7.92 4.89 -3.40
C TYR A 108 8.21 4.22 -2.05
N VAL A 109 7.20 4.24 -1.19
CA VAL A 109 7.14 3.46 0.05
C VAL A 109 5.78 2.78 0.09
N MET A 110 5.76 1.47 -0.06
CA MET A 110 4.55 0.67 0.03
C MET A 110 4.71 -0.40 1.11
N SER A 111 3.71 -0.55 1.96
CA SER A 111 3.68 -1.70 2.86
C SER A 111 3.43 -2.97 2.04
N CYS A 112 4.09 -4.07 2.40
CA CYS A 112 3.90 -5.36 1.74
C CYS A 112 3.22 -6.35 2.69
N LYS A 113 2.46 -7.29 2.13
CA LYS A 113 1.88 -8.38 2.92
C LYS A 113 2.98 -9.35 3.32
N LEU A 114 3.01 -9.71 4.60
CA LEU A 114 3.97 -10.67 5.14
C LEU A 114 3.56 -12.10 4.77
N TYR A 115 3.95 -12.55 3.57
CA TYR A 115 3.77 -13.93 3.12
C TYR A 115 4.80 -14.86 3.77
N ALA A 116 4.49 -16.16 3.85
CA ALA A 116 5.33 -17.15 4.52
C ALA A 116 6.77 -17.19 3.98
N ASN A 117 6.96 -17.06 2.66
CA ASN A 117 8.28 -17.01 2.03
C ASN A 117 9.09 -15.78 2.47
N LEU A 118 8.47 -14.59 2.49
CA LEU A 118 9.10 -13.36 2.98
C LEU A 118 9.41 -13.48 4.47
N GLN A 119 8.48 -14.03 5.25
CA GLN A 119 8.66 -14.25 6.68
C GLN A 119 9.85 -15.18 6.96
N SER A 120 9.96 -16.30 6.24
CA SER A 120 11.10 -17.23 6.30
C SER A 120 12.42 -16.52 6.01
N SER A 121 12.47 -15.70 4.95
CA SER A 121 13.69 -14.94 4.62
C SER A 121 14.05 -13.92 5.70
N ILE A 122 13.06 -13.26 6.32
CA ILE A 122 13.30 -12.33 7.43
C ILE A 122 13.88 -13.05 8.65
N TYR A 123 13.49 -14.29 8.94
CA TYR A 123 14.08 -15.04 10.06
C TYR A 123 15.54 -15.40 9.86
N SER A 124 15.99 -15.51 8.62
CA SER A 124 17.40 -15.77 8.31
C SER A 124 18.29 -14.53 8.44
N ILE A 125 17.74 -13.36 8.80
CA ILE A 125 18.51 -12.12 8.96
C ILE A 125 19.07 -12.02 10.37
N ASP A 126 20.40 -12.13 10.47
CA ASP A 126 21.11 -11.95 11.74
C ASP A 126 21.45 -10.47 12.02
N LYS A 127 21.56 -9.64 10.97
CA LYS A 127 21.99 -8.24 11.08
C LYS A 127 20.80 -7.31 11.25
N TRP A 128 20.67 -6.75 12.44
CA TRP A 128 19.68 -5.72 12.78
C TRP A 128 20.38 -4.49 13.36
N GLN A 129 19.93 -3.31 12.93
CA GLN A 129 20.37 -2.03 13.46
C GLN A 129 19.33 -1.50 14.44
N ALA A 130 19.77 -1.08 15.62
CA ALA A 130 18.88 -0.41 16.58
C ALA A 130 18.70 1.06 16.16
N LEU A 131 17.45 1.51 16.04
CA LEU A 131 17.13 2.93 15.84
C LEU A 131 16.84 3.66 17.16
N GLY A 132 16.79 2.92 18.28
CA GLY A 132 16.38 3.44 19.59
C GLY A 132 14.91 3.18 19.89
N MET A 133 14.48 3.46 21.12
CA MET A 133 13.07 3.29 21.57
C MET A 133 12.51 1.86 21.37
N GLY A 134 13.37 0.84 21.39
CA GLY A 134 12.97 -0.55 21.14
C GLY A 134 12.72 -0.89 19.66
N ILE A 135 13.00 0.03 18.74
CA ILE A 135 12.83 -0.16 17.29
C ILE A 135 14.14 -0.68 16.69
N TRP A 136 14.02 -1.73 15.89
CA TRP A 136 15.08 -2.33 15.10
C TRP A 136 14.73 -2.27 13.63
N ILE A 137 15.72 -1.98 12.79
CA ILE A 137 15.59 -1.91 11.34
C ILE A 137 16.59 -2.86 10.68
N THR A 138 16.18 -3.44 9.57
CA THR A 138 17.07 -4.12 8.64
C THR A 138 16.52 -3.98 7.23
N GLU A 139 17.33 -4.32 6.25
CA GLU A 139 16.92 -4.30 4.85
C GLU A 139 17.39 -5.56 4.14
N MET A 140 16.64 -5.95 3.13
CA MET A 140 17.01 -7.03 2.24
C MET A 140 16.50 -6.77 0.83
N GLU A 141 17.11 -7.42 -0.13
CA GLU A 141 16.57 -7.52 -1.48
C GLU A 141 15.74 -8.80 -1.58
N PHE A 142 14.49 -8.69 -2.02
CA PHE A 142 13.56 -9.81 -2.06
C PHE A 142 12.67 -9.79 -3.30
N LYS A 143 12.44 -10.97 -3.88
CA LYS A 143 11.52 -11.16 -5.01
C LYS A 143 10.32 -11.98 -4.56
N GLN A 144 9.18 -11.32 -4.36
CA GLN A 144 7.92 -12.01 -4.10
C GLN A 144 7.48 -12.80 -5.35
N GLY A 145 6.78 -13.92 -5.13
CA GLY A 145 6.18 -14.68 -6.24
C GLY A 145 5.28 -13.80 -7.11
N GLY A 146 5.51 -13.82 -8.42
CA GLY A 146 4.82 -12.99 -9.40
C GLY A 146 5.46 -11.63 -9.68
N TRP A 147 6.47 -11.20 -8.92
CA TRP A 147 7.24 -10.02 -9.27
C TRP A 147 8.20 -10.28 -10.42
N SER A 148 8.40 -9.30 -11.31
CA SER A 148 9.35 -9.44 -12.42
C SER A 148 10.80 -9.41 -11.94
N LYS A 149 11.08 -8.57 -10.94
CA LYS A 149 12.42 -8.34 -10.37
C LYS A 149 12.38 -8.28 -8.84
N PRO A 150 13.51 -8.54 -8.17
CA PRO A 150 13.63 -8.26 -6.75
C PRO A 150 13.51 -6.77 -6.43
N ARG A 151 13.08 -6.44 -5.21
CA ARG A 151 12.96 -5.08 -4.70
C ARG A 151 13.53 -4.99 -3.29
N ARG A 152 13.95 -3.79 -2.90
CA ARG A 152 14.41 -3.49 -1.54
C ARG A 152 13.21 -3.52 -0.58
N ILE A 153 13.31 -4.33 0.46
CA ILE A 153 12.35 -4.42 1.55
C ILE A 153 13.02 -3.89 2.81
N ILE A 154 12.38 -2.91 3.44
CA ILE A 154 12.76 -2.42 4.76
C ILE A 154 11.90 -3.12 5.79
N ILE A 155 12.53 -3.71 6.79
CA ILE A 155 11.85 -4.42 7.88
C ILE A 155 12.07 -3.64 9.17
N ILE A 156 10.96 -3.33 9.85
CA ILE A 156 10.93 -2.64 11.12
C ILE A 156 10.34 -3.60 12.16
N SER A 157 10.99 -3.72 13.32
CA SER A 157 10.57 -4.59 14.41
C SER A 157 10.67 -3.86 15.75
N ASN A 158 9.66 -4.00 16.60
CA ASN A 158 9.66 -3.49 17.98
C ASN A 158 10.17 -4.54 18.99
N LYS A 159 10.68 -5.68 18.49
CA LYS A 159 11.27 -6.75 19.29
C LYS A 159 12.69 -7.00 18.81
N LYS A 160 13.63 -7.12 19.76
CA LYS A 160 14.97 -7.64 19.49
C LYS A 160 14.81 -9.13 19.12
N ARG A 161 14.81 -9.45 17.82
CA ARG A 161 14.77 -10.85 17.39
C ARG A 161 16.18 -11.42 17.51
N SER A 162 16.39 -12.31 18.49
CA SER A 162 17.44 -13.31 18.40
C SER A 162 16.96 -14.41 17.43
N ALA A 163 17.88 -15.15 16.81
CA ALA A 163 17.62 -16.08 15.70
C ALA A 163 16.67 -17.29 16.01
N LYS A 164 15.83 -17.25 17.06
CA LYS A 164 15.04 -18.42 17.51
C LYS A 164 13.60 -18.19 17.99
N GLU A 165 12.98 -17.02 17.83
CA GLU A 165 11.61 -16.83 18.33
C GLU A 165 10.57 -16.53 17.23
N LEU A 166 9.61 -17.47 17.10
CA LEU A 166 8.37 -17.33 16.35
C LEU A 166 7.51 -16.21 16.98
N PRO A 167 7.07 -15.19 16.23
CA PRO A 167 6.04 -14.28 16.67
C PRO A 167 4.67 -14.97 16.49
N GLU A 168 3.96 -15.11 17.60
CA GLU A 168 2.52 -15.21 17.59
C GLU A 168 1.91 -14.03 16.80
N LYS A 169 0.79 -14.33 16.13
CA LYS A 169 0.01 -13.48 15.23
C LYS A 169 0.15 -11.99 15.57
N ILE A 170 0.67 -11.22 14.61
CA ILE A 170 0.67 -9.75 14.67
C ILE A 170 -0.79 -9.30 14.63
N ASP A 171 -1.26 -8.77 15.76
CA ASP A 171 -2.57 -8.16 15.91
C ASP A 171 -2.66 -6.92 15.00
N LYS A 172 -3.73 -6.86 14.21
CA LYS A 172 -3.96 -5.81 13.23
C LYS A 172 -4.74 -4.67 13.90
N SER A 173 -4.02 -3.74 14.50
CA SER A 173 -4.57 -2.44 14.90
C SER A 173 -3.67 -1.31 14.42
N PHE A 174 -3.90 -0.89 13.17
CA PHE A 174 -3.65 0.45 12.65
C PHE A 174 -4.71 0.76 11.62
#